data_AF-A0A7C6FW39-F1
#
_entry.id   AF-A0A7C6FW39-F1
#
_cell.length_a   1.000
_cell.length_b   1.000
_cell.length_c   1.000
_cell.angle_alpha   90.00
_cell.angle_beta   90.00
_cell.angle_gamma   90.00
#
_symmetry.space_group_name_H-M   'P 1'
#
loop_
_entity.id
_entity.type
_entity.pdbx_description
1 polymer ?
#
loop_
_entity_poly.entity_id
_entity_poly.type
_entity_poly.pdbx_seq_one_letter_code
_entity_poly.pdbx_strand_id
1 'polypeptide(L)'
;MPYLVCGECGKYYQLQEGESPENFLLSCTCGGRLILTESLDDIESLDGTELLQKQEEQHGYKNKEVSNRILNSDELVDAPNLAGLPKTVQNPLTLKFFKISSILAIFGILIISASIIEFSDGYGFISSNENEKYSQEQISCFLETTFSQEYHGQCHDRVGKWNINVVRIKIFGSPTPEDMNTLNKAINDINVNAKSFRMVIDDKNQYEPDMEIYFIPHLQFAQYSVNPSEADGFTEWLVSTSSIYGGNPAGEIFKVRVFIGSDQLSQARRSHVIVHELGHCLGFHHNQNRNSVLCYQGPVITEFTDLDKTMIRMLYREDILPNMSRNQVETILNNSRRSFFF
;
A
#
# COMPACT_ATOMS: atom_id res chain seq x y z
N MET A 1 12.10 30.40 -17.15
CA MET A 1 10.86 29.61 -17.21
C MET A 1 11.16 28.35 -18.00
N PRO A 2 10.92 27.16 -17.42
CA PRO A 2 11.28 25.88 -18.04
C PRO A 2 10.38 25.53 -19.23
N TYR A 3 10.82 24.58 -20.04
CA TYR A 3 10.18 24.12 -21.26
C TYR A 3 9.84 22.63 -21.18
N LEU A 4 8.67 22.25 -21.68
CA LEU A 4 8.33 20.87 -22.02
C LEU A 4 8.68 20.63 -23.48
N VAL A 5 9.56 19.69 -23.80
CA VAL A 5 10.03 19.43 -25.17
C VAL A 5 9.76 18.00 -25.55
N CYS A 6 9.13 17.78 -26.71
CA CYS A 6 8.91 16.44 -27.23
C CYS A 6 10.21 15.83 -27.74
N GLY A 7 10.60 14.68 -27.19
CA GLY A 7 11.78 13.91 -27.61
C GLY A 7 11.68 13.31 -29.02
N GLU A 8 10.48 13.21 -29.59
CA GLU A 8 10.29 12.65 -30.95
C GLU A 8 10.17 13.73 -32.02
N CYS A 9 9.37 14.77 -31.78
CA CYS A 9 9.08 15.80 -32.80
C CYS A 9 9.75 17.14 -32.54
N GLY A 10 10.49 17.29 -31.43
CA GLY A 10 11.20 18.51 -31.06
C GLY A 10 10.31 19.71 -30.73
N LYS A 11 8.98 19.57 -30.84
CA LYS A 11 8.05 20.64 -30.46
C LYS A 11 8.14 20.89 -28.97
N TYR A 12 8.10 22.15 -28.58
CA TYR A 12 8.21 22.55 -27.19
C TYR A 12 7.07 23.47 -26.77
N TYR A 13 6.85 23.51 -25.46
CA TYR A 13 5.94 24.42 -24.79
C TYR A 13 6.69 25.09 -23.64
N GLN A 14 6.74 26.42 -23.65
CA GLN A 14 7.28 27.19 -22.53
C GLN A 14 6.21 27.39 -21.47
N LEU A 15 6.49 26.94 -20.26
CA LEU A 15 5.54 27.06 -19.15
C LEU A 15 5.33 28.53 -18.80
N GLN A 16 4.07 28.92 -18.62
CA GLN A 16 3.69 30.25 -18.16
C GLN A 16 3.78 30.36 -16.64
N GLU A 17 3.74 31.59 -16.13
CA GLU A 17 3.78 31.85 -14.69
C GLU A 17 2.55 31.20 -14.00
N GLY A 18 2.81 30.28 -13.06
CA GLY A 18 1.77 29.51 -12.38
C GLY A 18 1.38 28.19 -13.04
N GLU A 19 1.92 27.87 -14.22
CA GLU A 19 1.73 26.56 -14.86
C GLU A 19 2.81 25.57 -14.42
N SER A 20 2.37 24.38 -14.00
CA SER A 20 3.26 23.27 -13.68
C SER A 20 3.43 22.36 -14.91
N PRO A 21 4.64 21.83 -15.17
CA PRO A 21 4.84 20.79 -16.19
C PRO A 21 3.90 19.58 -16.01
N GLU A 22 3.48 19.33 -14.77
CA GLU A 22 2.59 18.24 -14.35
C GLU A 22 1.12 18.45 -14.76
N ASN A 23 0.73 19.66 -15.19
CA ASN A 23 -0.61 19.92 -15.73
C ASN A 23 -0.79 19.42 -17.18
N PHE A 24 0.30 18.99 -17.82
CA PHE A 24 0.33 18.56 -19.20
C PHE A 24 0.38 17.03 -19.25
N LEU A 25 -0.41 16.44 -20.14
CA LEU A 25 -0.21 15.05 -20.53
C LEU A 25 1.22 14.94 -21.05
N LEU A 26 2.06 14.12 -20.41
CA LEU A 26 3.47 13.94 -20.76
C LEU A 26 3.68 13.22 -22.10
N SER A 27 2.60 13.05 -22.87
CA SER A 27 2.53 12.62 -24.25
C SER A 27 2.24 13.81 -25.17
N CYS A 28 3.13 14.06 -26.13
CA CYS A 28 2.89 14.98 -27.24
C CYS A 28 1.80 14.40 -28.16
N THR A 29 1.12 15.27 -28.92
CA THR A 29 0.12 14.87 -29.93
C THR A 29 0.68 13.99 -31.05
N CYS A 30 2.00 13.94 -31.22
CA CYS A 30 2.68 13.02 -32.13
C CYS A 30 2.94 11.61 -31.54
N GLY A 31 2.59 11.38 -30.28
CA GLY A 31 2.91 10.15 -29.54
C GLY A 31 4.25 10.17 -28.82
N GLY A 32 5.09 11.18 -29.05
CA GLY A 32 6.39 11.31 -28.38
C GLY A 32 6.32 11.85 -26.96
N ARG A 33 7.32 11.51 -26.15
CA ARG A 33 7.41 11.90 -24.72
C ARG A 33 7.83 13.37 -24.56
N LEU A 34 7.19 14.10 -23.65
CA LEU A 34 7.62 15.43 -23.24
C LEU A 34 8.68 15.34 -22.13
N ILE A 35 9.78 16.08 -22.30
CA ILE A 35 10.93 16.18 -21.39
C ILE A 35 10.98 17.61 -20.86
N LEU A 36 11.11 17.77 -19.55
CA LEU A 36 11.29 19.09 -18.93
C LEU A 36 12.77 19.54 -19.06
N THR A 37 13.00 20.74 -19.58
CA THR A 37 14.34 21.34 -19.69
C THR A 37 14.32 22.81 -19.23
N GLU A 38 15.46 23.30 -18.71
CA GLU A 38 15.61 24.68 -18.27
C GLU A 38 16.00 25.64 -19.40
N SER A 39 16.62 25.13 -20.47
CA SER A 39 17.01 25.87 -21.67
C SER A 39 16.72 25.08 -22.96
N LEU A 40 16.42 25.80 -24.04
CA LEU A 40 16.30 25.21 -25.39
C LEU A 40 17.68 25.00 -26.04
N ASP A 41 18.72 25.67 -25.55
CA ASP A 41 20.10 25.54 -26.06
C ASP A 41 20.71 24.17 -25.72
N ASP A 42 20.19 23.48 -24.70
CA ASP A 42 20.60 22.12 -24.33
C ASP A 42 20.21 21.07 -25.39
N ILE A 43 19.35 21.45 -26.35
CA ILE A 43 18.71 20.57 -27.34
C ILE A 43 19.44 20.58 -28.69
N GLU A 44 20.24 21.61 -28.99
CA GLU A 44 21.09 21.63 -30.20
C GLU A 44 22.26 20.63 -30.13
N SER A 45 22.47 19.97 -28.99
CA SER A 45 23.47 18.91 -28.82
C SER A 45 22.93 17.48 -29.02
N LEU A 46 21.63 17.32 -29.28
CA LEU A 46 20.97 16.02 -29.40
C LEU A 46 20.51 15.78 -30.84
N ASP A 47 21.47 15.56 -31.73
CA ASP A 47 21.18 14.92 -33.02
C ASP A 47 20.87 13.43 -32.78
N GLY A 48 19.79 12.95 -33.40
CA GLY A 48 19.05 11.73 -33.05
C GLY A 48 19.75 10.40 -33.34
N THR A 49 21.08 10.33 -33.25
CA THR A 49 21.87 9.13 -33.54
C THR A 49 22.82 8.67 -32.43
N GLU A 50 23.05 9.47 -31.37
CA GLU A 50 24.00 9.07 -30.29
C GLU A 50 23.39 8.31 -29.10
N LEU A 51 22.07 8.20 -28.97
CA LEU A 51 21.44 7.41 -27.90
C LEU A 51 21.41 5.90 -28.17
N LEU A 52 21.62 5.45 -29.42
CA LEU A 52 21.59 4.03 -29.78
C LEU A 52 22.99 3.36 -29.81
N GLN A 53 24.08 4.12 -29.89
CA GLN A 53 25.43 3.55 -29.99
C GLN A 53 26.15 3.30 -28.66
N LYS A 54 25.66 3.83 -27.53
CA LYS A 54 26.17 3.43 -26.20
C LYS A 54 25.54 2.14 -25.66
N GLN A 55 24.55 1.56 -26.34
CA GLN A 55 23.86 0.33 -25.92
C GLN A 55 24.43 -0.95 -26.56
N GLU A 56 25.24 -0.88 -27.63
CA GLU A 56 25.69 -2.09 -28.35
C GLU A 56 27.10 -2.60 -27.99
N GLU A 57 27.93 -1.84 -27.25
CA GLU A 57 29.30 -2.29 -26.91
C GLU A 57 29.41 -3.17 -25.65
N GLN A 58 28.33 -3.44 -24.91
CA GLN A 58 28.36 -4.33 -23.73
C GLN A 58 27.69 -5.70 -23.89
N HIS A 59 27.13 -6.04 -25.05
CA HIS A 59 26.47 -7.34 -25.27
C HIS A 59 27.11 -8.16 -26.40
N GLY A 60 28.34 -8.62 -26.14
CA GLY A 60 29.00 -9.68 -26.92
C GLY A 60 28.36 -11.06 -26.63
N TYR A 61 27.45 -11.46 -27.50
CA TYR A 61 26.74 -12.75 -27.48
C TYR A 61 27.65 -13.93 -27.85
N LYS A 62 27.58 -15.02 -27.07
CA LYS A 62 27.97 -16.37 -27.54
C LYS A 62 26.89 -17.37 -27.13
N ASN A 63 26.02 -17.68 -28.08
CA ASN A 63 25.15 -18.84 -28.05
C ASN A 63 25.97 -20.14 -28.14
N LYS A 64 25.57 -21.15 -27.37
CA LYS A 64 25.74 -22.54 -27.77
C LYS A 64 24.46 -23.32 -27.48
N GLU A 65 23.94 -23.86 -28.56
CA GLU A 65 22.69 -24.60 -28.73
C GLU A 65 22.68 -25.99 -28.04
N VAL A 66 21.46 -26.36 -27.60
CA VAL A 66 20.77 -27.65 -27.79
C VAL A 66 21.23 -28.86 -26.96
N SER A 67 20.31 -29.42 -26.16
CA SER A 67 19.74 -30.76 -26.43
C SER A 67 18.55 -31.11 -25.54
N ASN A 68 17.42 -31.44 -26.18
CA ASN A 68 16.27 -32.15 -25.61
C ASN A 68 16.63 -33.62 -25.30
N ARG A 69 16.16 -34.15 -24.17
CA ARG A 69 15.86 -35.58 -24.02
C ARG A 69 14.56 -35.81 -23.27
N ILE A 70 13.59 -36.33 -24.02
CA ILE A 70 12.48 -37.16 -23.56
C ILE A 70 13.04 -38.52 -23.16
N LEU A 71 12.55 -39.13 -22.07
CA LEU A 71 12.42 -40.58 -21.93
C LEU A 71 11.27 -40.91 -20.95
N ASN A 72 10.47 -41.89 -21.33
CA ASN A 72 9.24 -42.39 -20.70
C ASN A 72 9.49 -43.60 -19.79
N SER A 73 8.51 -43.81 -18.89
CA SER A 73 7.87 -45.05 -18.39
C SER A 73 8.65 -46.16 -17.64
N ASP A 74 8.03 -46.52 -16.51
CA ASP A 74 7.87 -47.83 -15.86
C ASP A 74 9.07 -48.59 -15.28
N GLU A 75 9.05 -48.79 -13.94
CA GLU A 75 9.00 -50.15 -13.36
C GLU A 75 8.63 -50.14 -11.86
N LEU A 76 7.93 -51.20 -11.46
CA LEU A 76 7.35 -51.54 -10.15
C LEU A 76 8.39 -51.93 -9.08
N VAL A 77 7.97 -51.96 -7.80
CA VAL A 77 7.96 -53.16 -6.89
C VAL A 77 7.92 -52.75 -5.40
N ASP A 78 6.84 -53.20 -4.74
CA ASP A 78 6.61 -53.71 -3.37
C ASP A 78 7.05 -52.99 -2.06
N ALA A 79 6.05 -52.91 -1.16
CA ALA A 79 6.14 -52.68 0.29
C ALA A 79 6.48 -53.98 1.07
N PRO A 80 6.76 -53.93 2.38
CA PRO A 80 5.65 -54.14 3.34
C PRO A 80 5.73 -53.39 4.70
N ASN A 81 4.55 -53.34 5.33
CA ASN A 81 4.15 -52.86 6.65
C ASN A 81 5.03 -53.25 7.86
N LEU A 82 4.99 -52.41 8.92
CA LEU A 82 4.90 -52.91 10.30
C LEU A 82 4.18 -51.94 11.25
N ALA A 83 3.08 -52.42 11.83
CA ALA A 83 2.32 -51.79 12.90
C ALA A 83 2.86 -52.19 14.29
N GLY A 84 2.64 -51.34 15.31
CA GLY A 84 2.72 -51.79 16.71
C GLY A 84 2.85 -50.67 17.75
N LEU A 85 1.80 -50.46 18.55
CA LEU A 85 1.77 -49.69 19.79
C LEU A 85 1.47 -50.67 20.95
N PRO A 86 1.98 -50.45 22.19
CA PRO A 86 1.08 -50.60 23.34
C PRO A 86 1.30 -49.66 24.54
N LYS A 87 0.16 -49.10 25.00
CA LYS A 87 -0.43 -48.94 26.35
C LYS A 87 0.43 -48.81 27.65
N THR A 88 0.25 -47.66 28.30
CA THR A 88 -0.03 -47.36 29.74
C THR A 88 0.32 -48.33 30.87
N VAL A 89 0.99 -47.79 31.91
CA VAL A 89 1.08 -48.32 33.28
C VAL A 89 0.77 -47.20 34.30
N GLN A 90 -0.08 -47.49 35.29
CA GLN A 90 -0.48 -46.62 36.41
C GLN A 90 0.26 -46.98 37.73
N ASN A 91 0.29 -45.99 38.65
CA ASN A 91 0.55 -46.00 40.12
C ASN A 91 1.87 -45.37 40.60
N PRO A 92 2.03 -44.97 41.88
CA PRO A 92 1.23 -44.01 42.67
C PRO A 92 2.15 -43.04 43.45
N LEU A 93 2.03 -41.71 43.28
CA LEU A 93 2.88 -40.74 43.99
C LEU A 93 2.11 -39.47 44.37
N THR A 94 1.08 -39.64 45.21
CA THR A 94 0.20 -38.54 45.65
C THR A 94 0.19 -38.41 47.17
N LEU A 95 1.27 -37.86 47.76
CA LEU A 95 1.15 -37.16 49.06
C LEU A 95 2.34 -36.26 49.43
N LYS A 96 3.02 -35.63 48.46
CA LYS A 96 3.96 -34.50 48.75
C LYS A 96 3.85 -33.31 47.79
N PHE A 97 3.01 -33.38 46.75
CA PHE A 97 2.80 -32.28 45.80
C PHE A 97 1.81 -31.19 46.25
N PHE A 98 1.05 -31.43 47.33
CA PHE A 98 0.02 -30.47 47.75
C PHE A 98 0.55 -29.18 48.38
N LYS A 99 1.80 -29.12 48.87
CA LYS A 99 2.37 -27.86 49.40
C LYS A 99 3.10 -27.02 48.35
N ILE A 100 3.70 -27.65 47.34
CA ILE A 100 4.37 -26.94 46.23
C ILE A 100 3.31 -26.35 45.27
N SER A 101 2.19 -27.05 45.09
CA SER A 101 1.06 -26.56 44.28
C SER A 101 0.40 -25.30 44.86
N SER A 102 0.35 -25.14 46.18
CA SER A 102 -0.23 -23.94 46.81
C SER A 102 0.66 -22.72 46.63
N ILE A 103 1.98 -22.89 46.74
CA ILE A 103 2.94 -21.80 46.59
C ILE A 103 3.02 -21.34 45.12
N LEU A 104 2.98 -22.27 44.16
CA LEU A 104 2.89 -21.95 42.74
C LEU A 104 1.56 -21.30 42.36
N ALA A 105 0.44 -21.70 42.97
CA ALA A 105 -0.85 -21.04 42.76
C ALA A 105 -0.87 -19.61 43.33
N ILE A 106 -0.27 -19.37 44.49
CA ILE A 106 -0.16 -18.03 45.09
C ILE A 106 0.77 -17.14 44.26
N PHE A 107 1.91 -17.66 43.77
CA PHE A 107 2.77 -16.93 42.85
C PHE A 107 2.10 -16.67 41.50
N GLY A 108 1.31 -17.62 40.98
CA GLY A 108 0.49 -17.42 39.79
C GLY A 108 -0.57 -16.33 39.98
N ILE A 109 -1.26 -16.31 41.11
CA ILE A 109 -2.24 -15.25 41.45
C ILE A 109 -1.55 -13.90 41.63
N LEU A 110 -0.37 -13.86 42.24
CA LEU A 110 0.40 -12.62 42.39
C LEU A 110 0.93 -12.09 41.06
N ILE A 111 1.39 -12.96 40.16
CA ILE A 111 1.79 -12.58 38.79
C ILE A 111 0.57 -12.10 38.00
N ILE A 112 -0.57 -12.80 38.08
CA ILE A 112 -1.81 -12.34 37.46
C ILE A 112 -2.25 -10.99 38.03
N SER A 113 -2.12 -10.77 39.35
CA SER A 113 -2.48 -9.49 39.97
C SER A 113 -1.51 -8.35 39.66
N ALA A 114 -0.21 -8.64 39.53
CA ALA A 114 0.79 -7.66 39.12
C ALA A 114 0.66 -7.33 37.63
N SER A 115 0.37 -8.32 36.78
CA SER A 115 0.00 -8.10 35.38
C SER A 115 -1.30 -7.30 35.26
N ILE A 116 -2.32 -7.51 36.11
CA ILE A 116 -3.56 -6.72 36.10
C ILE A 116 -3.32 -5.26 36.55
N ILE A 117 -2.35 -5.01 37.45
CA ILE A 117 -2.02 -3.65 37.92
C ILE A 117 -1.13 -2.89 36.91
N GLU A 118 -0.30 -3.58 36.12
CA GLU A 118 0.35 -2.96 34.94
C GLU A 118 -0.57 -2.87 33.71
N PHE A 119 -1.69 -3.60 33.66
CA PHE A 119 -2.67 -3.56 32.57
C PHE A 119 -3.82 -2.55 32.79
N SER A 120 -3.79 -1.72 33.84
CA SER A 120 -4.87 -0.78 34.11
C SER A 120 -4.73 0.60 33.45
N ASP A 121 -3.63 0.87 32.74
CA ASP A 121 -3.50 2.07 31.92
C ASP A 121 -3.86 1.77 30.47
N GLY A 122 -5.17 1.82 30.18
CA GLY A 122 -5.67 1.88 28.82
C GLY A 122 -6.60 0.74 28.41
N TYR A 123 -7.66 0.47 29.19
CA TYR A 123 -8.92 0.06 28.55
C TYR A 123 -9.44 1.25 27.75
N GLY A 124 -8.86 1.44 26.56
CA GLY A 124 -9.43 2.28 25.53
C GLY A 124 -10.79 1.70 25.17
N PHE A 125 -11.82 2.45 25.53
CA PHE A 125 -13.15 2.34 24.97
C PHE A 125 -13.04 1.99 23.47
N ILE A 126 -13.40 0.76 23.08
CA ILE A 126 -13.67 0.44 21.68
C ILE A 126 -14.92 1.25 21.34
N SER A 127 -14.68 2.50 20.94
CA SER A 127 -15.69 3.29 20.24
C SER A 127 -15.86 2.62 18.90
N SER A 128 -16.80 1.67 18.82
CA SER A 128 -17.25 1.17 17.53
C SER A 128 -17.85 2.37 16.79
N ASN A 129 -17.32 2.65 15.61
CA ASN A 129 -17.82 3.70 14.71
C ASN A 129 -19.02 3.19 13.89
N GLU A 130 -19.59 2.04 14.26
CA GLU A 130 -20.78 1.45 13.66
C GLU A 130 -21.99 2.38 13.75
N ASN A 131 -22.04 3.19 14.81
CA ASN A 131 -23.10 4.16 15.08
C ASN A 131 -22.80 5.56 14.53
N GLU A 132 -21.65 5.77 13.89
CA GLU A 132 -21.34 7.05 13.26
C GLU A 132 -22.30 7.29 12.08
N LYS A 133 -22.82 8.51 12.00
CA LYS A 133 -23.75 8.93 10.95
C LYS A 133 -22.98 9.63 9.84
N TYR A 134 -23.33 9.30 8.61
CA TYR A 134 -22.67 9.84 7.43
C TYR A 134 -23.66 10.50 6.47
N SER A 135 -23.25 11.64 5.90
CA SER A 135 -24.01 12.36 4.87
C SER A 135 -24.07 11.56 3.57
N GLN A 136 -24.95 11.94 2.64
CA GLN A 136 -25.05 11.23 1.35
C GLN A 136 -23.81 11.45 0.50
N GLU A 137 -23.25 12.65 0.59
CA GLU A 137 -22.03 13.04 -0.10
C GLU A 137 -20.84 12.21 0.41
N GLN A 138 -20.73 12.01 1.73
CA GLN A 138 -19.69 11.18 2.33
C GLN A 138 -19.82 9.71 1.87
N ILE A 139 -21.02 9.13 1.93
CA ILE A 139 -21.26 7.74 1.49
C ILE A 139 -20.97 7.60 0.00
N SER A 140 -21.46 8.51 -0.84
CA SER A 140 -21.24 8.46 -2.29
C SER A 140 -19.75 8.54 -2.63
N CYS A 141 -19.02 9.47 -2.01
CA CYS A 141 -17.57 9.58 -2.20
C CYS A 141 -16.84 8.32 -1.75
N PHE A 142 -17.23 7.76 -0.60
CA PHE A 142 -16.69 6.50 -0.09
C PHE A 142 -16.95 5.32 -1.04
N LEU A 143 -18.16 5.19 -1.57
CA LEU A 143 -18.51 4.12 -2.51
C LEU A 143 -17.81 4.27 -3.86
N GLU A 144 -17.53 5.50 -4.30
CA GLU A 144 -16.72 5.77 -5.50
C GLU A 144 -15.26 5.34 -5.29
N THR A 145 -14.65 5.73 -4.18
CA THR A 145 -13.25 5.39 -3.88
C THR A 145 -13.05 3.92 -3.53
N THR A 146 -14.02 3.25 -2.92
CA THR A 146 -13.88 1.84 -2.51
C THR A 146 -14.22 0.87 -3.65
N PHE A 147 -15.11 1.28 -4.56
CA PHE A 147 -15.58 0.45 -5.66
C PHE A 147 -15.39 1.18 -6.98
N SER A 148 -14.23 0.98 -7.60
CA SER A 148 -13.91 1.59 -8.90
C SER A 148 -14.51 0.79 -10.05
N GLN A 149 -15.03 1.51 -11.05
CA GLN A 149 -15.33 0.93 -12.35
C GLN A 149 -14.02 0.56 -13.05
N GLU A 150 -14.11 -0.41 -13.98
CA GLU A 150 -12.97 -1.04 -14.66
C GLU A 150 -11.84 -0.07 -15.00
N TYR A 151 -10.66 -0.32 -14.43
CA TYR A 151 -9.41 0.33 -14.83
C TYR A 151 -8.49 -0.75 -15.39
N HIS A 152 -8.08 -0.62 -16.67
CA HIS A 152 -7.26 -1.62 -17.38
C HIS A 152 -7.82 -3.07 -17.35
N GLY A 153 -9.14 -3.22 -17.39
CA GLY A 153 -9.81 -4.53 -17.40
C GLY A 153 -9.92 -5.21 -16.02
N GLN A 154 -9.58 -4.50 -14.93
CA GLN A 154 -9.78 -4.95 -13.56
C GLN A 154 -10.98 -4.22 -12.96
N CYS A 155 -12.02 -4.97 -12.57
CA CYS A 155 -13.17 -4.45 -11.85
C CYS A 155 -12.92 -4.59 -10.33
N HIS A 156 -12.98 -3.50 -9.59
CA HIS A 156 -12.89 -3.52 -8.12
C HIS A 156 -14.30 -3.45 -7.54
N ASP A 157 -15.04 -4.56 -7.63
CA ASP A 157 -16.43 -4.66 -7.13
C ASP A 157 -16.52 -5.12 -5.66
N ARG A 158 -15.37 -5.29 -5.00
CA ARG A 158 -15.22 -5.87 -3.66
C ARG A 158 -14.33 -5.01 -2.76
N VAL A 159 -14.66 -4.98 -1.47
CA VAL A 159 -13.82 -4.32 -0.46
C VAL A 159 -12.46 -5.00 -0.36
N GLY A 160 -11.41 -4.24 -0.65
CA GLY A 160 -10.03 -4.54 -0.29
C GLY A 160 -9.63 -3.75 0.95
N LYS A 161 -9.15 -4.41 2.01
CA LYS A 161 -8.66 -3.72 3.22
C LYS A 161 -7.69 -4.59 4.01
N TRP A 162 -6.93 -3.98 4.92
CA TRP A 162 -6.15 -4.73 5.90
C TRP A 162 -7.08 -5.48 6.87
N ASN A 163 -6.72 -6.72 7.22
CA ASN A 163 -7.39 -7.52 8.24
C ASN A 163 -6.38 -8.09 9.26
N ILE A 164 -5.46 -7.23 9.70
CA ILE A 164 -4.42 -7.53 10.68
C ILE A 164 -4.34 -6.40 11.69
N ASN A 165 -3.92 -6.67 12.93
CA ASN A 165 -3.90 -5.66 13.99
C ASN A 165 -2.78 -4.63 13.84
N VAL A 166 -1.66 -5.01 13.21
CA VAL A 166 -0.46 -4.16 13.07
C VAL A 166 0.11 -4.31 11.66
N VAL A 167 0.20 -3.20 10.95
CA VAL A 167 0.90 -3.07 9.66
C VAL A 167 2.29 -2.48 9.95
N ARG A 168 3.34 -3.27 9.72
CA ARG A 168 4.75 -2.87 9.88
C ARG A 168 5.26 -2.22 8.60
N ILE A 169 5.72 -0.99 8.73
CA ILE A 169 6.27 -0.17 7.65
C ILE A 169 7.78 -0.17 7.74
N LYS A 170 8.45 -0.44 6.62
CA LYS A 170 9.89 -0.23 6.46
C LYS A 170 10.14 0.86 5.42
N ILE A 171 11.04 1.77 5.76
CA ILE A 171 11.41 2.91 4.92
C ILE A 171 12.76 2.62 4.25
N PHE A 172 12.84 2.93 2.97
CA PHE A 172 14.02 2.81 2.14
C PHE A 172 14.35 4.14 1.48
N GLY A 173 15.62 4.31 1.10
CA GLY A 173 16.11 5.53 0.47
C GLY A 173 16.36 6.66 1.46
N SER A 174 16.17 7.90 1.01
CA SER A 174 16.63 9.10 1.73
C SER A 174 15.52 10.16 1.83
N PRO A 175 14.46 9.93 2.62
CA PRO A 175 13.42 10.94 2.84
C PRO A 175 14.01 12.20 3.50
N THR A 176 13.45 13.36 3.16
CA THR A 176 13.77 14.59 3.91
C THR A 176 13.07 14.58 5.28
N PRO A 177 13.49 15.45 6.23
CA PRO A 177 12.78 15.61 7.50
C PRO A 177 11.30 15.98 7.31
N GLU A 178 10.97 16.75 6.28
CA GLU A 178 9.58 17.16 5.99
C GLU A 178 8.76 16.00 5.39
N ASP A 179 9.38 15.13 4.60
CA ASP A 179 8.76 13.90 4.13
C ASP A 179 8.39 12.99 5.31
N MET A 180 9.32 12.84 6.26
CA MET A 180 9.09 12.08 7.49
C MET A 180 8.01 12.72 8.37
N ASN A 181 7.97 14.05 8.48
CA ASN A 181 6.92 14.75 9.22
C ASN A 181 5.54 14.51 8.60
N THR A 182 5.43 14.62 7.27
CA THR A 182 4.20 14.35 6.52
C THR A 182 3.75 12.89 6.70
N LEU A 183 4.67 11.95 6.52
CA LEU A 183 4.40 10.51 6.68
C LEU A 183 3.91 10.18 8.09
N ASN A 184 4.59 10.66 9.13
CA ASN A 184 4.19 10.41 10.51
C ASN A 184 2.80 11.00 10.83
N LYS A 185 2.50 12.19 10.32
CA LYS A 185 1.18 12.82 10.49
C LYS A 185 0.08 11.99 9.81
N ALA A 186 0.30 11.57 8.58
CA ALA A 186 -0.64 10.74 7.84
C ALA A 186 -0.87 9.36 8.51
N ILE A 187 0.19 8.71 8.99
CA ILE A 187 0.11 7.48 9.78
C ILE A 187 -0.71 7.70 11.05
N ASN A 188 -0.50 8.82 11.75
CA ASN A 188 -1.28 9.15 12.94
C ASN A 188 -2.77 9.35 12.61
N ASP A 189 -3.08 10.08 11.54
CA ASP A 189 -4.45 10.25 11.06
C ASP A 189 -5.10 8.89 10.75
N ILE A 190 -4.39 7.97 10.09
CA ILE A 190 -4.88 6.60 9.85
C ILE A 190 -5.14 5.87 11.16
N ASN A 191 -4.17 5.85 12.08
CA ASN A 191 -4.27 5.13 13.35
C ASN A 191 -5.44 5.62 14.23
N VAL A 192 -5.69 6.93 14.25
CA VAL A 192 -6.81 7.53 14.99
C VAL A 192 -8.16 7.15 14.40
N ASN A 193 -8.24 7.01 13.07
CA ASN A 193 -9.51 6.81 12.35
C ASN A 193 -9.84 5.33 12.09
N ALA A 194 -8.86 4.47 11.81
CA ALA A 194 -9.13 3.08 11.44
C ALA A 194 -9.50 2.22 12.66
N LYS A 195 -8.90 2.47 13.83
CA LYS A 195 -9.08 1.79 15.15
C LYS A 195 -8.93 0.26 15.20
N SER A 196 -9.37 -0.47 14.19
CA SER A 196 -9.27 -1.93 14.04
C SER A 196 -7.84 -2.39 13.78
N PHE A 197 -6.97 -1.51 13.29
CA PHE A 197 -5.54 -1.76 13.16
C PHE A 197 -4.72 -0.49 13.38
N ARG A 198 -3.40 -0.68 13.49
CA ARG A 198 -2.43 0.42 13.52
C ARG A 198 -1.27 0.18 12.55
N MET A 199 -0.79 1.26 11.96
CA MET A 199 0.45 1.34 11.20
C MET A 199 1.60 1.77 12.11
N VAL A 200 2.75 1.14 11.94
CA VAL A 200 3.96 1.40 12.74
C VAL A 200 5.17 1.38 11.83
N ILE A 201 5.98 2.44 11.87
CA ILE A 201 7.32 2.40 11.28
C ILE A 201 8.21 1.58 12.19
N ASP A 202 8.71 0.46 11.67
CA ASP A 202 9.57 -0.49 12.37
C ASP A 202 10.75 -0.86 11.46
N ASP A 203 11.53 0.16 11.10
CA ASP A 203 12.62 0.11 10.12
C ASP A 203 13.81 -0.77 10.56
N LYS A 204 13.95 -0.96 11.87
CA LYS A 204 15.00 -1.78 12.51
C LYS A 204 14.60 -3.24 12.67
N ASN A 205 13.37 -3.61 12.34
CA ASN A 205 12.94 -5.00 12.45
C ASN A 205 13.65 -5.88 11.42
N GLN A 206 14.00 -7.09 11.84
CA GLN A 206 14.57 -8.15 11.00
C GLN A 206 13.50 -8.96 10.26
N TYR A 207 12.24 -8.89 10.68
CA TYR A 207 11.13 -9.54 9.98
C TYR A 207 10.72 -8.76 8.73
N GLU A 208 10.07 -9.47 7.81
CA GLU A 208 9.53 -8.87 6.61
C GLU A 208 8.45 -7.82 6.95
N PRO A 209 8.53 -6.60 6.37
CA PRO A 209 7.52 -5.58 6.56
C PRO A 209 6.25 -5.92 5.78
N ASP A 210 5.10 -5.47 6.28
CA ASP A 210 3.83 -5.59 5.57
C ASP A 210 3.72 -4.48 4.49
N MET A 211 4.38 -3.35 4.72
CA MET A 211 4.46 -2.21 3.80
C MET A 211 5.89 -1.70 3.62
N GLU A 212 6.29 -1.47 2.38
CA GLU A 212 7.58 -0.91 2.02
C GLU A 212 7.39 0.47 1.39
N ILE A 213 8.07 1.50 1.89
CA ILE A 213 8.02 2.86 1.35
C ILE A 213 9.42 3.27 0.91
N TYR A 214 9.58 3.58 -0.38
CA TYR A 214 10.84 3.94 -1.00
C TYR A 214 10.86 5.43 -1.33
N PHE A 215 11.80 6.17 -0.75
CA PHE A 215 12.11 7.56 -1.12
C PHE A 215 13.36 7.58 -2.00
N ILE A 216 13.16 7.40 -3.30
CA ILE A 216 14.24 7.17 -4.27
C ILE A 216 14.04 8.04 -5.52
N PRO A 217 15.10 8.32 -6.30
CA PRO A 217 14.95 9.00 -7.58
C PRO A 217 14.11 8.18 -8.56
N HIS A 218 13.36 8.83 -9.44
CA HIS A 218 12.49 8.17 -10.43
C HIS A 218 13.22 7.12 -11.28
N LEU A 219 14.48 7.38 -11.65
CA LEU A 219 15.32 6.45 -12.40
C LEU A 219 15.56 5.10 -11.70
N GLN A 220 15.24 4.99 -10.41
CA GLN A 220 15.38 3.76 -9.64
C GLN A 220 14.05 3.01 -9.46
N PHE A 221 12.90 3.55 -9.86
CA PHE A 221 11.60 2.91 -9.63
C PHE A 221 11.54 1.51 -10.24
N ALA A 222 12.00 1.37 -11.49
CA ALA A 222 12.00 0.09 -12.20
C ALA A 222 12.83 -1.00 -11.51
N GLN A 223 13.92 -0.62 -10.82
CA GLN A 223 14.78 -1.56 -10.09
C GLN A 223 14.04 -2.29 -8.96
N TYR A 224 13.07 -1.62 -8.34
CA TYR A 224 12.38 -2.11 -7.16
C TYR A 224 10.91 -2.44 -7.44
N SER A 225 10.38 -2.15 -8.63
CA SER A 225 9.01 -2.48 -8.99
C SER A 225 8.79 -3.98 -9.13
N VAL A 226 7.61 -4.45 -8.76
CA VAL A 226 7.17 -5.84 -9.03
C VAL A 226 6.95 -6.04 -10.52
N ASN A 227 6.60 -4.97 -11.25
CA ASN A 227 6.51 -4.94 -12.69
C ASN A 227 7.43 -3.85 -13.26
N PRO A 228 8.72 -4.16 -13.49
CA PRO A 228 9.70 -3.18 -13.97
C PRO A 228 9.31 -2.52 -15.31
N SER A 229 8.67 -3.26 -16.22
CA SER A 229 8.21 -2.72 -17.51
C SER A 229 7.11 -1.66 -17.37
N GLU A 230 6.26 -1.75 -16.35
CA GLU A 230 5.24 -0.73 -16.07
C GLU A 230 5.85 0.50 -15.38
N ALA A 231 6.88 0.30 -14.57
CA ALA A 231 7.59 1.39 -13.90
C ALA A 231 8.52 2.19 -14.82
N ASP A 232 9.05 1.57 -15.89
CA ASP A 232 9.95 2.20 -16.87
C ASP A 232 9.18 2.83 -18.07
N GLY A 233 7.98 2.32 -18.37
CA GLY A 233 7.24 2.64 -19.61
C GLY A 233 6.10 3.64 -19.52
N PHE A 234 5.62 4.00 -18.33
CA PHE A 234 4.48 4.92 -18.18
C PHE A 234 4.94 6.33 -17.79
N THR A 235 4.71 7.29 -18.69
CA THR A 235 4.95 8.72 -18.43
C THR A 235 4.08 9.31 -17.32
N GLU A 236 3.02 8.62 -16.89
CA GLU A 236 2.07 9.11 -15.87
C GLU A 236 2.57 8.95 -14.41
N TRP A 237 3.62 8.15 -14.16
CA TRP A 237 4.13 7.83 -12.80
C TRP A 237 5.42 8.57 -12.44
N LEU A 238 5.72 9.70 -13.07
CA LEU A 238 6.91 10.51 -12.80
C LEU A 238 6.81 11.34 -11.50
N VAL A 239 6.02 10.88 -10.52
CA VAL A 239 5.82 11.58 -9.24
C VAL A 239 5.87 10.57 -8.07
N SER A 240 4.97 9.59 -8.08
CA SER A 240 4.89 8.50 -7.10
C SER A 240 4.00 7.38 -7.63
N THR A 241 4.09 6.20 -7.03
CA THR A 241 3.12 5.12 -7.27
C THR A 241 3.01 4.23 -6.04
N SER A 242 1.86 3.60 -5.84
CA SER A 242 1.67 2.53 -4.87
C SER A 242 1.07 1.30 -5.54
N SER A 243 1.39 0.14 -5.00
CA SER A 243 0.86 -1.13 -5.49
C SER A 243 0.55 -2.06 -4.32
N ILE A 244 -0.68 -2.56 -4.32
CA ILE A 244 -1.07 -3.73 -3.54
C ILE A 244 -0.75 -4.94 -4.42
N TYR A 245 0.34 -5.64 -4.12
CA TYR A 245 0.77 -6.83 -4.86
C TYR A 245 0.62 -8.12 -4.04
N GLY A 246 0.08 -7.99 -2.84
CA GLY A 246 -0.34 -9.09 -2.01
C GLY A 246 -1.78 -8.90 -1.55
N GLY A 247 -2.69 -9.67 -2.15
CA GLY A 247 -4.06 -9.81 -1.70
C GLY A 247 -4.56 -11.24 -1.87
N ASN A 248 -5.50 -11.68 -1.02
CA ASN A 248 -6.07 -13.02 -1.14
C ASN A 248 -7.50 -12.97 -1.73
N PRO A 249 -8.06 -14.12 -2.17
CA PRO A 249 -9.43 -14.17 -2.66
C PRO A 249 -10.49 -13.74 -1.63
N ALA A 250 -10.12 -13.60 -0.36
CA ALA A 250 -10.98 -13.06 0.69
C ALA A 250 -10.93 -11.52 0.77
N GLY A 251 -10.22 -10.82 -0.12
CA GLY A 251 -10.16 -9.36 -0.18
C GLY A 251 -9.24 -8.71 0.85
N GLU A 252 -8.38 -9.51 1.50
CA GLU A 252 -7.44 -9.00 2.50
C GLU A 252 -6.17 -8.49 1.83
N ILE A 253 -5.74 -7.29 2.19
CA ILE A 253 -4.42 -6.76 1.85
C ILE A 253 -3.40 -7.41 2.80
N PHE A 254 -2.30 -7.92 2.25
CA PHE A 254 -1.18 -8.43 3.06
C PHE A 254 0.19 -7.84 2.68
N LYS A 255 0.31 -7.20 1.51
CA LYS A 255 1.58 -6.59 1.09
C LYS A 255 1.38 -5.37 0.21
N VAL A 256 2.09 -4.29 0.53
CA VAL A 256 2.06 -3.03 -0.22
C VAL A 256 3.47 -2.47 -0.43
N ARG A 257 3.71 -1.87 -1.59
CA ARG A 257 4.92 -1.11 -1.89
C ARG A 257 4.55 0.27 -2.42
N VAL A 258 5.24 1.29 -1.93
CA VAL A 258 5.06 2.70 -2.29
C VAL A 258 6.38 3.27 -2.75
N PHE A 259 6.38 3.99 -3.86
CA PHE A 259 7.50 4.75 -4.37
C PHE A 259 7.17 6.23 -4.34
N ILE A 260 8.03 7.01 -3.68
CA ILE A 260 7.95 8.46 -3.61
C ILE A 260 9.21 9.02 -4.29
N GLY A 261 9.02 9.80 -5.34
CA GLY A 261 10.11 10.39 -6.11
C GLY A 261 10.88 11.41 -5.26
N SER A 262 12.17 11.18 -5.04
CA SER A 262 13.02 12.12 -4.29
C SER A 262 13.55 13.29 -5.13
N ASP A 263 13.41 13.22 -6.46
CA ASP A 263 13.83 14.22 -7.43
C ASP A 263 12.62 14.83 -8.15
N GLN A 264 12.81 15.98 -8.81
CA GLN A 264 11.83 16.64 -9.70
C GLN A 264 10.56 17.19 -9.05
N LEU A 265 10.28 16.85 -7.78
CA LEU A 265 9.11 17.32 -7.04
C LEU A 265 9.43 18.43 -6.04
N SER A 266 8.58 19.46 -6.02
CA SER A 266 8.54 20.40 -4.90
C SER A 266 8.18 19.67 -3.60
N GLN A 267 8.63 20.19 -2.45
CA GLN A 267 8.29 19.61 -1.14
C GLN A 267 6.78 19.50 -0.93
N ALA A 268 6.00 20.52 -1.31
CA ALA A 268 4.54 20.51 -1.14
C ALA A 268 3.87 19.41 -1.98
N ARG A 269 4.33 19.22 -3.23
CA ARG A 269 3.83 18.13 -4.08
C ARG A 269 4.19 16.78 -3.48
N ARG A 270 5.44 16.61 -3.06
CA ARG A 270 5.94 15.37 -2.44
C ARG A 270 5.17 15.02 -1.16
N SER A 271 4.85 16.01 -0.33
CA SER A 271 3.96 15.84 0.82
C SER A 271 2.55 15.41 0.41
N HIS A 272 1.97 15.99 -0.64
CA HIS A 272 0.67 15.55 -1.15
C HIS A 272 0.68 14.10 -1.61
N VAL A 273 1.66 13.70 -2.44
CA VAL A 273 1.71 12.31 -2.91
C VAL A 273 1.98 11.30 -1.79
N ILE A 274 2.75 11.63 -0.76
CA ILE A 274 2.89 10.76 0.44
C ILE A 274 1.50 10.43 1.03
N VAL A 275 0.65 11.44 1.20
CA VAL A 275 -0.70 11.25 1.77
C VAL A 275 -1.62 10.52 0.78
N HIS A 276 -1.57 10.89 -0.49
CA HIS A 276 -2.36 10.27 -1.56
C HIS A 276 -2.08 8.77 -1.68
N GLU A 277 -0.80 8.38 -1.78
CA GLU A 277 -0.41 6.98 -1.90
C GLU A 277 -0.74 6.18 -0.65
N LEU A 278 -0.61 6.77 0.55
CA LEU A 278 -1.07 6.11 1.78
C LEU A 278 -2.57 5.85 1.76
N GLY A 279 -3.38 6.73 1.16
CA GLY A 279 -4.81 6.47 0.95
C GLY A 279 -5.04 5.22 0.09
N HIS A 280 -4.31 5.07 -1.01
CA HIS A 280 -4.35 3.86 -1.84
C HIS A 280 -3.93 2.60 -1.06
N CYS A 281 -2.91 2.71 -0.22
CA CYS A 281 -2.44 1.60 0.63
C CYS A 281 -3.50 1.08 1.61
N LEU A 282 -4.56 1.84 1.88
CA LEU A 282 -5.67 1.40 2.72
C LEU A 282 -6.69 0.54 1.99
N GLY A 283 -6.70 0.58 0.65
CA GLY A 283 -7.74 -0.02 -0.19
C GLY A 283 -8.63 0.99 -0.92
N PHE A 284 -8.24 2.26 -0.97
CA PHE A 284 -8.96 3.30 -1.71
C PHE A 284 -8.46 3.47 -3.14
N HIS A 285 -9.34 3.89 -4.03
CA HIS A 285 -9.09 4.31 -5.41
C HIS A 285 -9.33 5.82 -5.57
N HIS A 286 -9.15 6.36 -6.77
CA HIS A 286 -9.44 7.77 -7.00
C HIS A 286 -10.93 8.10 -6.87
N ASN A 287 -11.22 9.37 -6.59
CA ASN A 287 -12.57 9.93 -6.65
C ASN A 287 -12.57 11.31 -7.35
N GLN A 288 -13.75 11.89 -7.55
CA GLN A 288 -13.92 13.21 -8.18
C GLN A 288 -14.07 14.36 -7.17
N ASN A 289 -14.04 14.10 -5.87
CA ASN A 289 -14.28 15.11 -4.85
C ASN A 289 -13.01 15.93 -4.57
N ARG A 290 -12.99 17.20 -5.01
CA ARG A 290 -11.84 18.10 -4.84
C ARG A 290 -11.44 18.39 -3.38
N ASN A 291 -12.26 18.00 -2.40
CA ASN A 291 -11.93 18.06 -0.98
C ASN A 291 -11.31 16.77 -0.44
N SER A 292 -11.00 15.81 -1.30
CA SER A 292 -10.30 14.56 -0.95
C SER A 292 -8.89 14.61 -1.52
N VAL A 293 -7.91 14.13 -0.75
CA VAL A 293 -6.54 13.94 -1.25
C VAL A 293 -6.50 12.92 -2.39
N LEU A 294 -7.48 12.00 -2.46
CA LEU A 294 -7.62 10.95 -3.48
C LEU A 294 -8.29 11.44 -4.78
N CYS A 295 -8.50 12.75 -4.92
CA CYS A 295 -9.01 13.31 -6.16
C CYS A 295 -7.91 13.35 -7.23
N TYR A 296 -8.09 12.61 -8.33
CA TYR A 296 -7.04 12.45 -9.37
C TYR A 296 -6.64 13.77 -10.06
N GLN A 297 -7.54 14.76 -10.08
CA GLN A 297 -7.29 16.13 -10.55
C GLN A 297 -7.60 17.17 -9.45
N GLY A 298 -7.32 16.78 -8.21
CA GLY A 298 -7.52 17.58 -7.01
C GLY A 298 -6.45 18.65 -6.80
N PRO A 299 -6.69 19.59 -5.86
CA PRO A 299 -5.66 20.50 -5.40
C PRO A 299 -4.56 19.76 -4.62
N VAL A 300 -3.41 20.43 -4.44
CA VAL A 300 -2.34 19.94 -3.56
C VAL A 300 -2.83 20.00 -2.11
N ILE A 301 -3.11 18.83 -1.54
CA ILE A 301 -3.53 18.61 -0.14
C ILE A 301 -2.45 17.77 0.54
N THR A 302 -1.88 18.26 1.65
CA THR A 302 -0.72 17.63 2.32
C THR A 302 -1.07 16.92 3.63
N GLU A 303 -2.36 16.68 3.88
CA GLU A 303 -2.88 15.95 5.04
C GLU A 303 -4.22 15.29 4.68
N PHE A 304 -4.64 14.24 5.40
CA PHE A 304 -5.98 13.70 5.18
C PHE A 304 -7.03 14.73 5.61
N THR A 305 -7.95 15.06 4.70
CA THR A 305 -9.05 15.97 5.01
C THR A 305 -10.08 15.31 5.93
N ASP A 306 -11.02 16.09 6.46
CA ASP A 306 -12.12 15.52 7.26
C ASP A 306 -12.95 14.49 6.47
N LEU A 307 -13.09 14.68 5.16
CA LEU A 307 -13.73 13.73 4.27
C LEU A 307 -12.90 12.44 4.19
N ASP A 308 -11.60 12.54 3.93
CA ASP A 308 -10.71 11.38 3.87
C ASP A 308 -10.70 10.60 5.19
N LYS A 309 -10.57 11.29 6.31
CA LYS A 309 -10.64 10.70 7.67
C LYS A 309 -11.97 9.98 7.89
N THR A 310 -13.07 10.54 7.41
CA THR A 310 -14.40 9.90 7.47
C THR A 310 -14.45 8.64 6.61
N MET A 311 -13.88 8.67 5.40
CA MET A 311 -13.78 7.48 4.56
C MET A 311 -12.93 6.39 5.21
N ILE A 312 -11.81 6.73 5.86
CA ILE A 312 -11.00 5.78 6.64
C ILE A 312 -11.84 5.12 7.74
N ARG A 313 -12.60 5.92 8.50
CA ARG A 313 -13.52 5.39 9.53
C ARG A 313 -14.53 4.42 8.89
N MET A 314 -15.16 4.79 7.78
CA MET A 314 -16.09 3.91 7.07
C MET A 314 -15.43 2.59 6.66
N LEU A 315 -14.29 2.62 5.94
CA LEU A 315 -13.63 1.42 5.44
C LEU A 315 -13.28 0.44 6.57
N TYR A 316 -12.88 0.97 7.72
CA TYR A 316 -12.41 0.20 8.86
C TYR A 316 -13.44 0.02 9.99
N ARG A 317 -14.74 0.23 9.70
CA ARG A 317 -15.82 -0.27 10.55
C ARG A 317 -15.70 -1.79 10.74
N GLU A 318 -16.07 -2.28 11.91
CA GLU A 318 -16.05 -3.71 12.26
C GLU A 318 -17.05 -4.52 11.42
N ASP A 319 -18.19 -3.92 11.05
CA ASP A 319 -19.23 -4.54 10.23
C ASP A 319 -18.96 -4.47 8.71
N ILE A 320 -17.91 -3.77 8.27
CA ILE A 320 -17.44 -3.76 6.88
C ILE A 320 -16.26 -4.72 6.75
N LEU A 321 -16.54 -5.90 6.21
CA LEU A 321 -15.56 -6.98 6.07
C LEU A 321 -14.88 -6.98 4.69
N PRO A 322 -13.66 -7.55 4.60
CA PRO A 322 -13.05 -7.89 3.32
C PRO A 322 -14.02 -8.64 2.39
N ASN A 323 -13.91 -8.39 1.08
CA ASN A 323 -14.70 -9.02 0.02
C ASN A 323 -16.23 -8.75 0.06
N MET A 324 -16.70 -7.82 0.89
CA MET A 324 -18.07 -7.32 0.79
C MET A 324 -18.29 -6.62 -0.55
N SER A 325 -19.48 -6.83 -1.13
CA SER A 325 -19.93 -6.12 -2.32
C SER A 325 -20.39 -4.70 -2.01
N ARG A 326 -20.42 -3.84 -3.03
CA ARG A 326 -20.97 -2.48 -2.95
C ARG A 326 -22.34 -2.42 -2.27
N ASN A 327 -23.27 -3.30 -2.66
CA ASN A 327 -24.64 -3.30 -2.13
C ASN A 327 -24.69 -3.66 -0.63
N GLN A 328 -23.85 -4.58 -0.16
CA GLN A 328 -23.77 -4.93 1.26
C GLN A 328 -23.29 -3.73 2.08
N VAL A 329 -22.23 -3.08 1.61
CA VAL A 329 -21.63 -1.92 2.28
C VAL A 329 -22.59 -0.72 2.27
N GLU A 330 -23.23 -0.43 1.14
CA GLU A 330 -24.21 0.64 1.04
C GLU A 330 -25.41 0.40 1.99
N THR A 331 -25.86 -0.85 2.14
CA THR A 331 -26.92 -1.21 3.08
C THR A 331 -26.51 -0.93 4.53
N ILE A 332 -25.30 -1.32 4.92
CA ILE A 332 -24.74 -1.06 6.26
C ILE A 332 -24.72 0.45 6.54
N LEU A 333 -24.10 1.23 5.65
CA LEU A 333 -23.90 2.67 5.85
C LEU A 333 -25.23 3.45 5.85
N ASN A 334 -26.22 3.01 5.05
CA ASN A 334 -27.55 3.61 5.06
C ASN A 334 -28.39 3.20 6.28
N ASN A 335 -28.21 1.99 6.83
CA ASN A 335 -28.92 1.56 8.03
C ASN A 335 -28.44 2.29 9.28
N SER A 336 -27.16 2.69 9.37
CA SER A 336 -26.68 3.62 10.41
C SER A 336 -27.42 4.96 10.44
N ARG A 337 -28.18 5.33 9.40
CA ARG A 337 -29.06 6.52 9.42
C ARG A 337 -30.44 6.28 10.03
N ARG A 338 -30.95 5.03 9.98
CA ARG A 338 -32.37 4.71 10.25
C ARG A 338 -32.69 4.35 11.71
N SER A 339 -31.69 4.12 12.56
CA SER A 339 -31.87 3.62 13.94
C SER A 339 -32.51 4.60 14.96
N PHE A 340 -33.16 5.67 14.52
CA PHE A 340 -33.74 6.71 15.39
C PHE A 340 -35.28 6.78 15.40
N PHE A 341 -35.97 5.81 14.79
CA PHE A 341 -37.42 5.66 14.95
C PHE A 341 -37.75 4.39 15.75
N PHE A 342 -37.56 4.46 17.07
CA PHE A 342 -38.24 3.61 18.04
C PHE A 342 -38.63 4.44 19.27
#